data_AF-A0A4S8ZGD8-F1
#
_entry.id   AF-A0A4S8ZGD8-F1
#
_cell.length_a   1.000
_cell.length_b   1.000
_cell.length_c   1.000
_cell.angle_alpha   90.00
_cell.angle_beta   90.00
_cell.angle_gamma   90.00
#
_symmetry.space_group_name_H-M   'P 1'
#
loop_
_entity.id
_entity.type
_entity.pdbx_description
1 polymer ?
#
loop_
_entity_poly.entity_id
_entity_poly.type
_entity_poly.pdbx_seq_one_letter_code
_entity_poly.pdbx_strand_id
1 'polypeptide(L)'
;MSSPPQPKRRRIGIHKPFISPLKRADSSIATAENTPTRISNLRNETTSESLAIRHLESRIRELRAQNAILQQAVATSTSTSTHTTSATPTTQQPSRLETKWRRASQAAADTVFHDFSTRIRDNGGYTAFLRQQNTYKPFYSDQSNNDNNNKTTQGDEEDWRDEMGDVLTARGKKQRRRENEDKVKKQEEDEEEREEQELGMGSMLQVLNIPFEVIGWDEKEQVWK
;
A
#
# COMPACT_ATOMS: atom_id res chain seq x y z
N MET A 1 26.40 20.99 -44.55
CA MET A 1 25.83 20.02 -43.59
C MET A 1 26.70 20.06 -42.34
N SER A 2 26.15 20.53 -41.21
CA SER A 2 26.92 20.80 -39.99
C SER A 2 26.62 19.75 -38.93
N SER A 3 27.67 19.08 -38.44
CA SER A 3 27.59 18.00 -37.45
C SER A 3 27.28 18.56 -36.04
N PRO A 4 26.46 17.89 -35.21
CA PRO A 4 26.14 18.37 -33.86
C PRO A 4 27.27 18.06 -32.84
N PRO A 5 27.47 18.91 -31.81
CA PRO A 5 28.55 18.74 -30.85
C PRO A 5 28.23 17.63 -29.83
N GLN A 6 29.22 16.79 -29.53
CA GLN A 6 29.07 15.69 -28.58
C GLN A 6 29.13 16.16 -27.10
N PRO A 7 28.37 15.52 -26.20
CA PRO A 7 28.36 15.87 -24.78
C PRO A 7 29.60 15.35 -24.04
N LYS A 8 30.29 16.26 -23.32
CA LYS A 8 31.42 15.98 -22.43
C LYS A 8 30.96 15.22 -21.17
N ARG A 9 31.31 13.93 -21.06
CA ARG A 9 31.18 13.16 -19.80
C ARG A 9 32.16 13.70 -18.76
N ARG A 10 31.67 14.39 -17.74
CA ARG A 10 32.47 14.69 -16.53
C ARG A 10 32.55 13.42 -15.69
N ARG A 11 33.73 12.78 -15.68
CA ARG A 11 34.08 11.75 -14.69
C ARG A 11 34.14 12.40 -13.31
N ILE A 12 33.12 12.18 -12.49
CA ILE A 12 33.20 12.46 -11.05
C ILE A 12 33.74 11.18 -10.41
N GLY A 13 35.05 11.01 -10.45
CA GLY A 13 35.73 10.14 -9.52
C GLY A 13 35.96 10.93 -8.25
N ILE A 14 35.40 10.49 -7.12
CA ILE A 14 35.89 10.64 -5.74
C ILE A 14 35.04 9.67 -4.91
N HIS A 15 35.48 8.41 -4.87
CA HIS A 15 35.00 7.41 -3.92
C HIS A 15 35.67 7.71 -2.58
N LYS A 16 34.99 8.46 -1.70
CA LYS A 16 35.40 8.57 -0.30
C LYS A 16 34.73 7.42 0.46
N PRO A 17 35.48 6.55 1.17
CA PRO A 17 34.85 5.60 2.07
C PRO A 17 34.15 6.37 3.19
N PHE A 18 32.93 5.95 3.50
CA PHE A 18 32.16 6.40 4.64
C PHE A 18 32.93 6.06 5.93
N ILE A 19 33.43 7.09 6.63
CA ILE A 19 34.06 6.93 7.94
C ILE A 19 32.99 7.18 8.99
N SER A 20 32.54 6.10 9.61
CA SER A 20 31.63 6.12 10.77
C SER A 20 32.29 6.85 11.96
N PRO A 21 31.62 7.83 12.59
CA PRO A 21 32.11 8.47 13.81
C PRO A 21 31.63 7.66 15.02
N LEU A 22 32.10 6.43 15.18
CA LEU A 22 31.91 5.68 16.42
C LEU A 22 33.12 4.77 16.70
N LYS A 23 34.24 5.40 17.07
CA LYS A 23 35.29 4.75 17.85
C LYS A 23 35.75 5.70 18.94
N ARG A 24 35.20 5.52 20.15
CA ARG A 24 35.89 5.94 21.37
C ARG A 24 37.00 4.93 21.61
N ALA A 25 38.23 5.40 21.60
CA ALA A 25 39.31 4.73 22.29
C ALA A 25 38.93 4.67 23.78
N ASP A 26 39.23 3.55 24.43
CA ASP A 26 40.04 3.53 25.65
C ASP A 26 40.39 2.08 25.97
N SER A 27 41.66 1.75 25.77
CA SER A 27 42.30 0.55 26.27
C SER A 27 43.21 0.95 27.44
N SER A 28 42.84 0.56 28.67
CA SER A 28 43.78 0.02 29.67
C SER A 28 43.09 -0.20 31.02
N ILE A 29 42.76 -1.46 31.28
CA ILE A 29 42.93 -2.23 32.52
C ILE A 29 43.33 -1.44 33.78
N ALA A 30 42.46 -1.47 34.79
CA ALA A 30 42.86 -1.59 36.19
C ALA A 30 41.80 -2.40 36.97
N THR A 31 42.26 -3.52 37.52
CA THR A 31 41.60 -4.50 38.36
C THR A 31 41.17 -3.94 39.72
N ALA A 32 39.96 -4.28 40.19
CA ALA A 32 39.73 -4.85 41.54
C ALA A 32 38.23 -5.07 41.80
N GLU A 33 37.85 -6.35 41.85
CA GLU A 33 37.00 -7.02 42.84
C GLU A 33 35.96 -6.19 43.62
N ASN A 34 34.67 -6.49 43.40
CA ASN A 34 33.75 -6.97 44.44
C ASN A 34 32.35 -7.28 43.84
N THR A 35 32.02 -8.56 43.75
CA THR A 35 30.63 -9.08 43.69
C THR A 35 30.30 -9.73 45.04
N PRO A 36 29.07 -10.16 45.32
CA PRO A 36 27.74 -9.71 44.88
C PRO A 36 26.74 -9.62 46.05
N THR A 37 25.64 -8.89 45.88
CA THR A 37 24.26 -9.23 46.32
C THR A 37 23.50 -7.92 46.48
N ARG A 38 22.35 -7.78 45.81
CA ARG A 38 21.05 -7.69 46.51
C ARG A 38 19.89 -7.40 45.53
N ILE A 39 18.93 -8.33 45.56
CA ILE A 39 17.49 -8.19 45.33
C ILE A 39 17.03 -7.89 43.89
N SER A 40 16.86 -8.99 43.16
CA SER A 40 15.63 -9.24 42.40
C SER A 40 14.39 -8.92 43.27
N ASN A 41 13.71 -7.80 43.00
CA ASN A 41 12.29 -7.52 43.26
C ASN A 41 12.07 -6.01 43.51
N LEU A 42 12.02 -5.19 42.45
CA LEU A 42 11.13 -4.01 42.48
C LEU A 42 9.90 -4.33 41.64
N ARG A 43 9.14 -5.26 42.22
CA ARG A 43 7.71 -5.43 42.07
C ARG A 43 7.05 -4.05 42.19
N ASN A 44 6.59 -3.50 41.07
CA ASN A 44 5.38 -2.68 40.88
C ASN A 44 4.80 -1.95 42.12
N GLU A 45 5.60 -1.29 42.94
CA GLU A 45 5.07 -0.40 43.95
C GLU A 45 4.73 0.91 43.26
N THR A 46 3.45 1.07 42.96
CA THR A 46 2.84 2.35 42.64
C THR A 46 2.87 3.23 43.88
N THR A 47 4.06 3.63 44.32
CA THR A 47 4.18 4.73 45.28
C THR A 47 3.57 5.96 44.61
N SER A 48 2.91 6.81 45.40
CA SER A 48 2.35 8.08 44.90
C SER A 48 3.36 8.85 44.03
N GLU A 49 4.64 8.79 44.43
CA GLU A 49 5.77 9.36 43.70
C GLU A 49 5.98 8.73 42.33
N SER A 50 5.93 7.39 42.19
CA SER A 50 6.06 6.73 40.89
C SER A 50 4.94 7.08 39.91
N LEU A 51 3.71 7.29 40.42
CA LEU A 51 2.58 7.75 39.62
C LEU A 51 2.75 9.23 39.22
N ALA A 52 3.23 10.06 40.14
CA ALA A 52 3.56 11.45 39.86
C ALA A 52 4.66 11.57 38.79
N ILE A 53 5.71 10.74 38.87
CA ILE A 53 6.78 10.67 37.87
C ILE A 53 6.21 10.27 36.51
N ARG A 54 5.40 9.20 36.42
CA ARG A 54 4.76 8.80 35.15
C ARG A 54 3.84 9.89 34.60
N HIS A 55 3.11 10.59 35.45
CA HIS A 55 2.24 11.70 35.04
C HIS A 55 3.07 12.86 34.48
N LEU A 56 4.17 13.23 35.14
CA LEU A 56 5.09 14.26 34.67
C LEU A 56 5.77 13.86 33.36
N GLU A 57 6.23 12.61 33.22
CA GLU A 57 6.79 12.10 31.97
C GLU A 57 5.77 12.11 30.82
N SER A 58 4.53 11.73 31.11
CA SER A 58 3.41 11.83 30.16
C SER A 58 3.21 13.30 29.73
N ARG A 59 3.17 14.21 30.70
CA ARG A 59 3.00 15.64 30.44
C ARG A 59 4.16 16.22 29.65
N ILE A 60 5.40 15.78 29.90
CA ILE A 60 6.58 16.20 29.13
C ILE A 60 6.48 15.70 27.68
N ARG A 61 6.06 14.45 27.46
CA ARG A 61 5.84 13.93 26.10
C ARG A 61 4.75 14.71 25.37
N GLU A 62 3.64 15.00 26.04
CA GLU A 62 2.55 15.81 25.50
C GLU A 62 3.01 17.23 25.13
N LEU A 63 3.70 17.92 26.05
CA LEU A 63 4.23 19.26 25.79
C LEU A 63 5.28 19.29 24.67
N ARG A 64 6.08 18.22 24.53
CA ARG A 64 7.01 18.06 23.41
C ARG A 64 6.27 17.84 22.09
N ALA A 65 5.22 17.03 22.08
CA ALA A 65 4.37 16.84 20.90
C ALA A 65 3.68 18.14 20.48
N GLN A 66 3.14 18.90 21.43
CA GLN A 66 2.54 20.21 21.16
C GLN A 66 3.57 21.20 20.60
N ASN A 67 4.77 21.26 21.20
CA ASN A 67 5.84 22.11 20.67
C ASN A 67 6.28 21.71 19.27
N ALA A 68 6.34 20.40 18.96
CA ALA A 68 6.67 19.93 17.62
C ALA A 68 5.62 20.38 16.59
N ILE A 69 4.33 20.28 16.92
CA ILE A 69 3.23 20.76 16.08
C ILE A 69 3.33 22.28 15.87
N LEU A 70 3.59 23.06 16.93
CA LEU A 70 3.74 24.51 16.83
C LEU A 70 4.95 24.91 15.99
N GLN A 71 6.10 24.25 16.18
CA GLN A 71 7.30 24.48 15.38
C GLN A 71 7.06 24.16 13.90
N GLN A 72 6.34 23.06 13.61
CA GLN A 72 5.94 22.71 12.25
C GLN A 72 5.00 23.77 11.65
N ALA A 73 4.01 24.25 12.40
CA ALA A 73 3.09 25.31 11.95
C ALA A 73 3.82 26.64 11.67
N VAL A 74 4.83 26.98 12.46
CA VAL A 74 5.68 28.17 12.21
C VAL A 74 6.55 27.95 10.97
N ALA A 75 7.13 26.76 10.79
CA ALA A 75 7.94 26.44 9.61
C ALA A 75 7.13 26.50 8.30
N THR A 76 5.89 26.00 8.30
CA THR A 76 4.99 26.10 7.13
C THR A 76 4.57 27.55 6.87
N SER A 77 4.31 28.33 7.92
CA SER A 77 3.94 29.75 7.80
C SER A 77 5.08 30.63 7.29
N THR A 78 6.31 30.38 7.75
CA THR A 78 7.51 31.16 7.35
C THR A 78 8.01 30.80 5.95
N SER A 79 7.96 29.52 5.56
CA SER A 79 8.27 29.08 4.19
C SER A 79 7.30 29.70 3.16
N THR A 80 6.07 29.99 3.56
CA THR A 80 5.07 30.68 2.73
C THR A 80 5.45 32.14 2.45
N SER A 81 6.12 32.81 3.41
CA SER A 81 6.43 34.25 3.37
C SER A 81 7.73 34.59 2.61
N THR A 82 8.73 33.72 2.63
CA THR A 82 10.04 34.00 2.00
C THR A 82 10.07 33.84 0.48
N HIS A 83 9.04 33.24 -0.13
CA HIS A 83 8.90 33.12 -1.58
C HIS A 83 8.07 34.23 -2.24
N THR A 84 7.56 35.21 -1.47
CA THR A 84 6.72 36.30 -2.01
C THR A 84 7.53 37.54 -2.36
N THR A 85 8.30 37.50 -3.46
CA THR A 85 8.61 38.70 -4.26
C THR A 85 7.64 38.91 -5.42
N SER A 86 6.66 38.02 -5.58
CA SER A 86 5.51 38.17 -6.49
C SER A 86 4.20 37.95 -5.75
N ALA A 87 3.27 38.89 -5.93
CA ALA A 87 2.01 39.12 -5.21
C ALA A 87 0.95 37.99 -5.26
N THR A 88 1.26 36.78 -4.78
CA THR A 88 0.25 35.74 -4.51
C THR A 88 0.62 34.91 -3.28
N PRO A 89 -0.31 34.66 -2.34
CA PRO A 89 -0.04 33.84 -1.16
C PRO A 89 0.25 32.38 -1.55
N THR A 90 1.39 31.85 -1.12
CA THR A 90 1.93 30.53 -1.50
C THR A 90 0.99 29.35 -1.16
N THR A 91 0.03 29.50 -0.23
CA THR A 91 -1.06 28.52 -0.01
C THR A 91 -1.94 28.28 -1.24
N GLN A 92 -1.99 29.21 -2.19
CA GLN A 92 -2.69 29.03 -3.48
C GLN A 92 -1.87 28.23 -4.51
N GLN A 93 -0.56 28.07 -4.33
CA GLN A 93 0.29 27.34 -5.28
C GLN A 93 0.06 25.82 -5.28
N PRO A 94 0.00 25.11 -4.12
CA PRO A 94 -0.30 23.68 -4.12
C PRO A 94 -1.71 23.42 -4.63
N SER A 95 -2.71 24.24 -4.28
CA SER A 95 -4.08 24.08 -4.79
C SER A 95 -4.18 24.36 -6.30
N ARG A 96 -3.40 25.32 -6.83
CA ARG A 96 -3.34 25.58 -8.27
C ARG A 96 -2.67 24.42 -9.03
N LEU A 97 -1.58 23.87 -8.49
CA LEU A 97 -0.90 22.71 -9.08
C LEU A 97 -1.81 21.48 -9.01
N GLU A 98 -2.46 21.24 -7.88
CA GLU A 98 -3.45 20.18 -7.72
C GLU A 98 -4.56 20.32 -8.77
N THR A 99 -5.12 21.51 -8.96
CA THR A 99 -6.16 21.74 -9.97
C THR A 99 -5.65 21.47 -11.38
N LYS A 100 -4.42 21.87 -11.71
CA LYS A 100 -3.81 21.61 -13.01
C LYS A 100 -3.59 20.12 -13.25
N TRP A 101 -3.04 19.41 -12.27
CA TRP A 101 -2.82 17.98 -12.36
C TRP A 101 -4.13 17.21 -12.41
N ARG A 102 -5.12 17.59 -11.60
CA ARG A 102 -6.46 17.02 -11.64
C ARG A 102 -7.07 17.14 -13.04
N ARG A 103 -7.10 18.35 -13.61
CA ARG A 103 -7.62 18.55 -14.98
C ARG A 103 -6.83 17.80 -16.05
N ALA A 104 -5.50 17.76 -15.94
CA ALA A 104 -4.65 17.03 -16.87
C ALA A 104 -4.94 15.51 -16.81
N SER A 105 -5.13 14.98 -15.60
CA SER A 105 -5.48 13.57 -15.39
C SER A 105 -6.89 13.25 -15.87
N GLN A 106 -7.88 14.12 -15.63
CA GLN A 106 -9.24 13.97 -16.16
C GLN A 106 -9.24 13.93 -17.69
N ALA A 107 -8.56 14.87 -18.33
CA ALA A 107 -8.43 14.89 -19.79
C ALA A 107 -7.70 13.64 -20.33
N ALA A 108 -6.66 13.18 -19.65
CA ALA A 108 -5.99 11.94 -20.00
C ALA A 108 -6.91 10.73 -19.86
N ALA A 109 -7.69 10.65 -18.78
CA ALA A 109 -8.67 9.59 -18.56
C ALA A 109 -9.73 9.56 -19.67
N ASP A 110 -10.28 10.72 -20.06
CA ASP A 110 -11.22 10.83 -21.18
C ASP A 110 -10.63 10.28 -22.49
N THR A 111 -9.36 10.60 -22.79
CA THR A 111 -8.70 10.10 -24.00
C THR A 111 -8.44 8.60 -23.97
N VAL A 112 -8.00 8.07 -22.83
CA VAL A 112 -7.68 6.65 -22.67
C VAL A 112 -8.95 5.81 -22.61
N PHE A 113 -10.03 6.34 -22.04
CA PHE A 113 -11.31 5.63 -21.93
C PHE A 113 -11.91 5.28 -23.29
N HIS A 114 -11.77 6.16 -24.29
CA HIS A 114 -12.26 5.87 -25.64
C HIS A 114 -11.57 4.65 -26.26
N ASP A 115 -10.24 4.57 -26.12
CA ASP A 115 -9.45 3.44 -26.62
C ASP A 115 -9.68 2.18 -25.77
N PHE A 116 -9.74 2.31 -24.44
CA PHE A 116 -10.05 1.23 -23.50
C PHE A 116 -11.41 0.60 -23.79
N SER A 117 -12.46 1.41 -23.90
CA SER A 117 -13.81 0.92 -24.16
C SER A 117 -13.94 0.23 -25.52
N THR A 118 -13.29 0.79 -26.55
CA THR A 118 -13.25 0.18 -27.88
C THR A 118 -12.55 -1.18 -27.85
N ARG A 119 -11.37 -1.27 -27.24
CA ARG A 119 -10.63 -2.54 -27.12
C ARG A 119 -11.40 -3.58 -26.35
N ILE A 120 -12.03 -3.21 -25.24
CA ILE A 120 -12.83 -4.15 -24.44
C ILE A 120 -14.00 -4.68 -25.27
N ARG A 121 -14.71 -3.81 -25.99
CA ARG A 121 -15.79 -4.22 -26.88
C ARG A 121 -15.30 -5.18 -27.97
N ASP A 122 -14.15 -4.90 -28.57
CA ASP A 122 -13.59 -5.73 -29.64
C ASP A 122 -13.05 -7.08 -29.14
N ASN A 123 -12.71 -7.19 -27.85
CA ASN A 123 -12.18 -8.41 -27.22
C ASN A 123 -13.25 -9.20 -26.44
N GLY A 124 -14.53 -9.03 -26.76
CA GLY A 124 -15.61 -9.85 -26.18
C GLY A 124 -16.32 -9.23 -24.97
N GLY A 125 -16.15 -7.93 -24.73
CA GLY A 125 -16.88 -7.18 -23.73
C GLY A 125 -16.19 -7.11 -22.36
N TYR A 126 -16.81 -6.36 -21.45
CA TYR A 126 -16.23 -6.05 -20.13
C TYR A 126 -16.14 -7.28 -19.21
N THR A 127 -17.12 -8.18 -19.28
CA THR A 127 -17.12 -9.45 -18.55
C THR A 127 -15.95 -10.34 -18.95
N ALA A 128 -15.67 -10.46 -20.26
CA ALA A 128 -14.51 -11.19 -20.77
C ALA A 128 -13.18 -10.58 -20.30
N PHE A 129 -13.08 -9.25 -20.30
CA PHE A 129 -11.92 -8.52 -19.78
C PHE A 129 -11.66 -8.81 -18.29
N LEU A 130 -12.69 -8.77 -17.44
CA LEU A 130 -12.57 -9.08 -16.02
C LEU A 130 -12.10 -10.52 -15.77
N ARG A 131 -12.61 -11.47 -16.53
CA ARG A 131 -12.17 -12.88 -16.46
C ARG A 131 -10.69 -13.01 -16.82
N GLN A 132 -10.24 -12.31 -17.86
CA GLN A 132 -8.83 -12.31 -18.26
C GLN A 132 -7.93 -11.66 -17.20
N GLN A 133 -8.35 -10.53 -16.63
CA GLN A 133 -7.60 -9.83 -15.58
C GLN A 133 -7.40 -10.72 -14.34
N ASN A 134 -8.45 -11.43 -13.91
CA ASN A 134 -8.38 -12.34 -12.76
C ASN A 134 -7.55 -13.60 -13.02
N THR A 135 -7.48 -14.03 -14.28
CA THR A 135 -6.66 -15.17 -14.69
C THR A 135 -5.17 -14.82 -14.72
N TYR A 136 -4.82 -13.55 -14.93
CA TYR A 136 -3.45 -13.10 -15.00
C TYR A 136 -2.80 -13.02 -13.60
N LYS A 137 -2.28 -14.14 -13.12
CA LYS A 137 -1.41 -14.17 -11.94
C LYS A 137 0.00 -13.76 -12.35
N PRO A 138 0.60 -12.72 -11.73
CA PRO A 138 1.96 -12.33 -12.05
C PRO A 138 2.92 -13.48 -11.73
N PHE A 139 3.86 -13.77 -12.63
CA PHE A 139 4.86 -14.85 -12.53
C PHE A 139 5.61 -14.89 -11.18
N TYR A 140 5.69 -13.78 -10.46
CA TYR A 140 6.35 -13.66 -9.15
C TYR A 140 5.45 -14.00 -7.94
N SER A 141 4.17 -14.31 -8.12
CA SER A 141 3.26 -14.67 -7.01
C SER A 141 3.43 -16.12 -6.51
N ASP A 142 4.37 -16.88 -7.07
CA ASP A 142 4.50 -18.32 -6.82
C ASP A 142 5.42 -18.67 -5.62
N GLN A 143 5.99 -17.69 -4.93
CA GLN A 143 6.93 -17.95 -3.82
C GLN A 143 6.26 -18.09 -2.44
N SER A 144 4.95 -17.85 -2.30
CA SER A 144 4.30 -17.88 -0.98
C SER A 144 3.06 -18.76 -0.85
N ASN A 145 2.70 -19.57 -1.85
CA ASN A 145 1.57 -20.50 -1.75
C ASN A 145 2.01 -21.93 -2.06
N ASN A 146 2.84 -22.48 -1.19
CA ASN A 146 2.95 -23.93 -1.01
C ASN A 146 1.72 -24.43 -0.23
N ASP A 147 0.53 -24.21 -0.79
CA ASP A 147 -0.75 -24.73 -0.30
C ASP A 147 -1.57 -25.19 -1.51
N ASN A 148 -1.29 -26.42 -1.95
CA ASN A 148 -2.24 -27.49 -2.31
C ASN A 148 -3.68 -27.16 -2.75
N ASN A 149 -3.93 -26.09 -3.50
CA ASN A 149 -5.28 -25.76 -3.97
C ASN A 149 -5.24 -25.21 -5.41
N ASN A 150 -5.04 -26.13 -6.37
CA ASN A 150 -5.73 -26.10 -7.67
C ASN A 150 -5.24 -27.26 -8.56
N LYS A 151 -5.49 -28.50 -8.14
CA LYS A 151 -5.80 -29.51 -9.14
C LYS A 151 -7.28 -29.33 -9.44
N THR A 152 -7.54 -28.73 -10.60
CA THR A 152 -8.78 -28.86 -11.39
C THR A 152 -9.73 -29.91 -10.82
N THR A 153 -10.91 -29.49 -10.41
CA THR A 153 -12.06 -30.27 -9.91
C THR A 153 -12.64 -31.19 -11.00
N GLN A 154 -11.79 -31.99 -11.61
CA GLN A 154 -12.08 -33.21 -12.38
C GLN A 154 -11.14 -34.33 -11.89
N GLY A 155 -10.75 -34.28 -10.61
CA GLY A 155 -10.14 -35.44 -9.97
C GLY A 155 -11.22 -36.49 -9.73
N ASP A 156 -10.96 -37.70 -10.20
CA ASP A 156 -11.79 -38.89 -10.04
C ASP A 156 -12.39 -38.92 -8.62
N GLU A 157 -13.72 -39.01 -8.51
CA GLU A 157 -14.43 -38.96 -7.23
C GLU A 157 -14.03 -40.11 -6.29
N GLU A 158 -13.33 -41.11 -6.84
CA GLU A 158 -12.71 -42.22 -6.12
C GLU A 158 -11.50 -41.82 -5.26
N ASP A 159 -10.82 -40.71 -5.57
CA ASP A 159 -9.59 -40.28 -4.89
C ASP A 159 -9.80 -39.22 -3.80
N TRP A 160 -11.04 -38.87 -3.50
CA TRP A 160 -11.33 -37.83 -2.52
C TRP A 160 -11.00 -38.33 -1.11
N ARG A 161 -10.03 -37.68 -0.45
CA ARG A 161 -9.58 -38.03 0.91
C ARG A 161 -10.05 -37.04 1.99
N ASP A 162 -10.14 -37.51 3.23
CA ASP A 162 -10.36 -36.71 4.43
C ASP A 162 -9.04 -36.14 5.02
N GLU A 163 -9.13 -35.46 6.16
CA GLU A 163 -8.00 -34.82 6.85
C GLU A 163 -6.93 -35.81 7.32
N MET A 164 -7.29 -37.08 7.50
CA MET A 164 -6.39 -38.17 7.89
C MET A 164 -5.80 -38.90 6.67
N GLY A 165 -6.22 -38.53 5.46
CA GLY A 165 -5.76 -39.13 4.20
C GLY A 165 -6.58 -40.35 3.74
N ASP A 166 -7.69 -40.66 4.40
CA ASP A 166 -8.54 -41.81 4.08
C ASP A 166 -9.58 -41.45 3.01
N VAL A 167 -9.92 -42.40 2.15
CA VAL A 167 -10.92 -42.19 1.09
C VAL A 167 -12.28 -41.89 1.72
N LEU A 168 -12.91 -40.80 1.27
CA LEU A 168 -14.18 -40.34 1.78
C LEU A 168 -15.25 -41.41 1.63
N THR A 169 -15.99 -41.61 2.73
CA THR A 169 -17.23 -42.39 2.71
C THR A 169 -18.26 -41.77 1.75
N ALA A 170 -19.26 -42.55 1.31
CA ALA A 170 -20.33 -42.06 0.44
C ALA A 170 -21.04 -40.81 0.99
N ARG A 171 -21.13 -40.68 2.32
CA ARG A 171 -21.67 -39.48 3.00
C ARG A 171 -20.73 -38.28 2.86
N GLY A 172 -19.42 -38.49 3.02
CA GLY A 172 -18.40 -37.47 2.82
C GLY A 172 -18.33 -36.99 1.37
N LYS A 173 -18.39 -37.91 0.40
CA LYS A 173 -18.46 -37.56 -1.04
C LYS A 173 -19.69 -36.70 -1.34
N LYS A 174 -20.86 -37.05 -0.80
CA LYS A 174 -22.10 -36.25 -0.96
C LYS A 174 -22.00 -34.85 -0.36
N GLN A 175 -21.34 -34.71 0.79
CA GLN A 175 -21.12 -33.40 1.42
C GLN A 175 -20.16 -32.55 0.58
N ARG A 176 -19.04 -33.12 0.13
CA ARG A 176 -18.06 -32.41 -0.71
C ARG A 176 -18.64 -31.98 -2.07
N ARG A 177 -19.56 -32.78 -2.64
CA ARG A 177 -20.33 -32.36 -3.83
C ARG A 177 -21.16 -31.12 -3.56
N ARG A 178 -21.93 -31.08 -2.45
CA ARG A 178 -22.68 -29.88 -2.07
C ARG A 178 -21.79 -28.68 -1.84
N GLU A 179 -20.67 -28.85 -1.14
CA GLU A 179 -19.73 -27.75 -0.91
C GLU A 179 -19.12 -27.23 -2.22
N ASN A 180 -18.88 -28.09 -3.20
CA ASN A 180 -18.43 -27.69 -4.53
C ASN A 180 -19.55 -27.02 -5.34
N GLU A 181 -20.77 -27.56 -5.30
CA GLU A 181 -21.96 -26.96 -5.92
C GLU A 181 -22.23 -25.57 -5.32
N ASP A 182 -22.16 -25.43 -4.00
CA ASP A 182 -22.32 -24.15 -3.29
C ASP A 182 -21.19 -23.16 -3.67
N LYS A 183 -19.95 -23.64 -3.87
CA LYS A 183 -18.85 -22.80 -4.34
C LYS A 183 -19.01 -22.36 -5.79
N VAL A 184 -19.47 -23.25 -6.67
CA VAL A 184 -19.75 -22.93 -8.07
C VAL A 184 -20.91 -21.94 -8.14
N LYS A 185 -21.98 -22.20 -7.40
CA LYS A 185 -23.14 -21.31 -7.33
C LYS A 185 -22.77 -19.93 -6.77
N LYS A 186 -21.95 -19.88 -5.71
CA LYS A 186 -21.43 -18.62 -5.19
C LYS A 186 -20.52 -17.89 -6.19
N GLN A 187 -19.70 -18.64 -6.95
CA GLN A 187 -18.91 -18.05 -8.03
C GLN A 187 -19.80 -17.51 -9.15
N GLU A 188 -20.88 -18.20 -9.51
CA GLU A 188 -21.86 -17.74 -10.48
C GLU A 188 -22.59 -16.48 -9.99
N GLU A 189 -23.05 -16.45 -8.73
CA GLU A 189 -23.67 -15.26 -8.11
C GLU A 189 -22.69 -14.06 -8.06
N ASP A 190 -21.43 -14.29 -7.68
CA ASP A 190 -20.38 -13.26 -7.69
C ASP A 190 -19.99 -12.80 -9.12
N GLU A 191 -20.19 -13.64 -10.14
CA GLU A 191 -19.96 -13.31 -11.56
C GLU A 191 -21.14 -12.48 -12.08
N GLU A 192 -22.39 -12.87 -11.76
CA GLU A 192 -23.63 -12.16 -12.12
C GLU A 192 -23.67 -10.73 -11.54
N GLU A 193 -23.29 -10.53 -10.26
CA GLU A 193 -23.20 -9.21 -9.63
C GLU A 193 -22.12 -8.32 -10.30
N ARG A 194 -21.11 -8.91 -10.94
CA ARG A 194 -20.10 -8.18 -11.73
C ARG A 194 -20.53 -7.93 -13.17
N GLU A 195 -21.40 -8.74 -13.74
CA GLU A 195 -21.98 -8.48 -15.06
C GLU A 195 -22.89 -7.25 -15.03
N GLU A 196 -23.47 -6.92 -13.88
CA GLU A 196 -24.20 -5.66 -13.66
C GLU A 196 -23.28 -4.42 -13.65
N GLN A 197 -21.96 -4.57 -13.47
CA GLN A 197 -21.04 -3.45 -13.63
C GLN A 197 -20.88 -3.13 -15.12
N GLU A 198 -21.63 -2.13 -15.58
CA GLU A 198 -21.46 -1.58 -16.91
C GLU A 198 -20.04 -1.02 -17.12
N LEU A 199 -19.56 -1.10 -18.36
CA LEU A 199 -18.29 -0.51 -18.79
C LEU A 199 -18.38 1.02 -18.75
N GLY A 200 -18.09 1.60 -17.58
CA GLY A 200 -18.06 3.03 -17.35
C GLY A 200 -16.65 3.57 -17.12
N MET A 201 -16.53 4.89 -17.08
CA MET A 201 -15.28 5.56 -16.71
C MET A 201 -14.85 5.17 -15.29
N GLY A 202 -15.81 5.03 -14.36
CA GLY A 202 -15.56 4.57 -13.00
C GLY A 202 -14.90 3.19 -12.94
N SER A 203 -15.35 2.25 -13.76
CA SER A 203 -14.77 0.90 -13.78
C SER A 203 -13.36 0.88 -14.39
N MET A 204 -13.08 1.71 -15.40
CA MET A 204 -11.70 1.91 -15.89
C MET A 204 -10.78 2.49 -14.80
N LEU A 205 -11.25 3.50 -14.06
CA LEU A 205 -10.46 4.11 -12.98
C LEU A 205 -10.16 3.11 -11.85
N GLN A 206 -11.12 2.22 -11.54
CA GLN A 206 -10.91 1.13 -10.58
C GLN A 206 -9.87 0.12 -11.07
N VAL A 207 -9.89 -0.24 -12.36
CA VAL A 207 -8.86 -1.10 -12.99
C VAL A 207 -7.47 -0.46 -12.90
N LEU A 208 -7.39 0.86 -13.05
CA LEU A 208 -6.14 1.63 -12.92
C LEU A 208 -5.75 1.91 -11.45
N ASN A 209 -6.55 1.46 -10.48
CA ASN A 209 -6.35 1.69 -9.05
C ASN A 209 -6.22 3.18 -8.69
N ILE A 210 -7.09 4.03 -9.29
CA ILE A 210 -7.15 5.47 -9.04
C ILE A 210 -8.34 5.76 -8.12
N PRO A 211 -8.12 6.33 -6.92
CA PRO A 211 -9.22 6.73 -6.05
C PRO A 211 -10.07 7.84 -6.65
N PHE A 212 -11.40 7.70 -6.56
CA PHE A 212 -12.35 8.67 -7.13
C PHE A 212 -12.22 10.06 -6.50
N GLU A 213 -11.92 10.16 -5.19
CA GLU A 213 -11.81 11.48 -4.53
C GLU A 213 -10.62 12.30 -5.03
N VAL A 214 -9.54 11.61 -5.45
CA VAL A 214 -8.29 12.25 -5.88
C VAL A 214 -8.47 12.94 -7.23
N ILE A 215 -9.17 12.29 -8.16
CA ILE A 215 -9.41 12.82 -9.50
C ILE A 215 -10.74 13.58 -9.61
N GLY A 216 -11.63 13.44 -8.62
CA GLY A 216 -12.96 14.07 -8.62
C GLY A 216 -13.94 13.34 -9.52
N TRP A 217 -13.99 12.01 -9.50
CA TRP A 217 -15.02 11.27 -10.22
C TRP A 217 -16.25 11.03 -9.31
N ASP A 218 -17.47 11.31 -9.80
CA ASP A 218 -18.70 10.87 -9.15
C ASP A 218 -19.27 9.64 -9.85
N GLU A 219 -19.25 8.51 -9.15
CA GLU A 219 -19.80 7.25 -9.66
C GLU A 219 -21.32 7.29 -9.83
N LYS A 220 -22.05 8.04 -9.00
CA LYS A 220 -23.52 8.07 -9.06
C LYS A 220 -24.02 8.91 -10.23
N GLU A 221 -23.36 10.04 -10.47
CA GLU A 221 -23.72 10.98 -11.53
C GLU A 221 -22.94 10.72 -12.84
N GLN A 222 -21.91 9.87 -12.81
CA GLN A 222 -21.00 9.58 -13.94
C GLN A 222 -20.38 10.84 -14.55
N VAL A 223 -19.98 11.79 -13.72
CA VAL A 223 -19.39 13.08 -14.14
C VAL A 223 -18.16 13.46 -13.30
N TRP A 224 -17.33 14.33 -13.87
CA TRP A 224 -16.23 14.99 -13.17
C TRP A 224 -16.77 16.07 -12.20
N LYS A 225 -16.23 16.08 -10.97
CA LYS A 225 -16.42 17.08 -9.92
C LYS A 225 -15.19 17.98 -9.76
#